data_AF-W5WE15-F1
#
_entry.id   AF-W5WE15-F1
#
_cell.length_a   1.000
_cell.length_b   1.000
_cell.length_c   1.000
_cell.angle_alpha   90.00
_cell.angle_beta   90.00
_cell.angle_gamma   90.00
#
_symmetry.space_group_name_H-M   'P 1'
#
loop_
_entity.id
_entity.type
_entity.pdbx_description
1 polymer ?
#
loop_
_entity_poly.entity_id
_entity_poly.type
_entity_poly.pdbx_seq_one_letter_code
_entity_poly.pdbx_strand_id
1 'polypeptide(L)'
;MLTHTAPALARAAQQALHAVGGLPVVTDQDTTAIALTAAVLTAVTRADRTPSASTVVIAGTERMPGLCALLIAVGVGDIVSWNKADAHAFPLYHVARGADAVVDLLGGTRELAEVAEHSRRTVIAPDNPASHLLALPGLLTALVQTPEPVLDVALYRVCALALAASTPPGRLLPDLTDPAVTDNIAHAATHTLQHPRNHR
;
A
#
# COMPACT_ATOMS: atom_id res chain seq x y z
N MET A 1 0.68 -4.02 26.17
CA MET A 1 0.62 -3.62 24.75
C MET A 1 1.87 -4.15 24.06
N LEU A 2 1.73 -5.15 23.18
CA LEU A 2 2.82 -5.73 22.40
C LEU A 2 2.47 -5.55 20.91
N THR A 3 2.78 -4.37 20.35
CA THR A 3 2.42 -4.00 18.96
C THR A 3 3.63 -3.92 18.02
N HIS A 4 4.74 -4.59 18.34
CA HIS A 4 5.91 -4.68 17.46
C HIS A 4 6.30 -6.14 17.23
N THR A 5 5.42 -6.89 16.57
CA THR A 5 5.87 -8.12 15.91
C THR A 5 6.76 -7.70 14.75
N ALA A 6 8.02 -8.12 14.76
CA ALA A 6 8.95 -7.80 13.67
C ALA A 6 8.32 -8.22 12.32
N PRO A 7 8.28 -7.34 11.31
CA PRO A 7 7.64 -7.58 10.01
C PRO A 7 8.00 -8.93 9.37
N ALA A 8 9.23 -9.39 9.57
CA ALA A 8 9.71 -10.67 9.08
C ALA A 8 9.09 -11.87 9.82
N LEU A 9 8.85 -11.76 11.13
CA LEU A 9 8.20 -12.80 11.93
C LEU A 9 6.71 -12.90 11.61
N ALA A 10 6.04 -11.78 11.37
CA ALA A 10 4.64 -11.77 10.95
C ALA A 10 4.46 -12.50 9.60
N ARG A 11 5.32 -12.19 8.61
CA ARG A 11 5.32 -12.88 7.31
C ARG A 11 5.66 -14.36 7.43
N ALA A 12 6.67 -14.72 8.23
CA ALA A 12 7.02 -16.13 8.45
C ALA A 12 5.87 -16.91 9.10
N ALA A 13 5.17 -16.31 10.05
CA ALA A 13 3.99 -16.91 10.68
C ALA A 13 2.83 -17.05 9.68
N GLN A 14 2.54 -16.03 8.87
CA GLN A 14 1.52 -16.12 7.81
C GLN A 14 1.83 -17.25 6.83
N GLN A 15 3.07 -17.34 6.33
CA GLN A 15 3.50 -18.41 5.42
C GLN A 15 3.39 -19.79 6.05
N ALA A 16 3.76 -19.93 7.32
CA ALA A 16 3.64 -21.19 8.06
C ALA A 16 2.18 -21.61 8.25
N LEU A 17 1.27 -20.68 8.59
CA LEU A 17 -0.16 -20.99 8.71
C LEU A 17 -0.79 -21.34 7.35
N HIS A 18 -0.45 -20.60 6.29
CA HIS A 18 -0.91 -20.91 4.93
C HIS A 18 -0.44 -22.30 4.48
N ALA A 19 0.80 -22.70 4.78
CA ALA A 19 1.35 -24.00 4.40
C ALA A 19 0.64 -25.20 5.07
N VAL A 20 -0.04 -24.98 6.20
CA VAL A 20 -0.77 -26.02 6.96
C VAL A 20 -2.28 -25.96 6.70
N GLY A 21 -2.74 -25.11 5.77
CA GLY A 21 -4.18 -24.92 5.48
C GLY A 21 -4.93 -24.22 6.61
N GLY A 22 -4.24 -23.38 7.39
CA GLY A 22 -4.83 -22.59 8.47
C GLY A 22 -5.70 -21.43 7.97
N LEU A 23 -6.38 -20.76 8.90
CA LEU A 23 -7.19 -19.57 8.61
C LEU A 23 -6.35 -18.46 7.93
N PRO A 24 -6.92 -17.73 6.95
CA PRO A 24 -6.26 -16.59 6.33
C PRO A 24 -5.93 -15.52 7.38
N VAL A 25 -4.68 -15.06 7.41
CA VAL A 25 -4.20 -14.04 8.34
C VAL A 25 -3.94 -12.75 7.59
N VAL A 26 -4.72 -11.72 7.90
CA VAL A 26 -4.51 -10.34 7.41
C VAL A 26 -3.75 -9.56 8.47
N THR A 27 -2.65 -8.91 8.09
CA THR A 27 -1.89 -8.05 9.01
C THR A 27 -2.19 -6.57 8.77
N ASP A 28 -1.94 -5.75 9.79
CA ASP A 28 -1.95 -4.29 9.66
C ASP A 28 -0.98 -3.82 8.57
N GLN A 29 0.09 -4.58 8.35
CA GLN A 29 1.09 -4.30 7.33
C GLN A 29 0.49 -4.44 5.92
N ASP A 30 -0.29 -5.49 5.67
CA ASP A 30 -0.94 -5.75 4.38
C ASP A 30 -1.96 -4.66 4.06
N THR A 31 -2.80 -4.31 5.03
CA THR A 31 -3.83 -3.27 4.85
C THR A 31 -3.24 -1.87 4.79
N THR A 32 -2.15 -1.59 5.50
CA THR A 32 -1.39 -0.35 5.32
C THR A 32 -0.77 -0.26 3.93
N ALA A 33 -0.21 -1.35 3.39
CA ALA A 33 0.33 -1.36 2.03
C ALA A 33 -0.76 -1.11 0.98
N ILE A 34 -1.96 -1.66 1.16
CA ILE A 34 -3.14 -1.37 0.32
C ILE A 34 -3.46 0.13 0.36
N ALA A 35 -3.55 0.72 1.56
CA ALA A 35 -3.85 2.14 1.71
C ALA A 35 -2.77 3.03 1.07
N LEU A 36 -1.49 2.77 1.32
CA LEU A 36 -0.38 3.53 0.72
C LEU A 36 -0.38 3.42 -0.81
N THR A 37 -0.65 2.23 -1.35
CA THR A 37 -0.77 2.02 -2.79
C THR A 37 -1.93 2.82 -3.38
N ALA A 38 -3.09 2.81 -2.73
CA ALA A 38 -4.24 3.61 -3.16
C ALA A 38 -3.92 5.12 -3.12
N ALA A 39 -3.23 5.60 -2.08
CA ALA A 39 -2.81 6.98 -1.97
C ALA A 39 -1.83 7.38 -3.10
N VAL A 40 -0.90 6.51 -3.47
CA VAL A 40 0.00 6.71 -4.61
C VAL A 40 -0.78 6.82 -5.92
N LEU A 41 -1.70 5.89 -6.17
CA LEU A 41 -2.54 5.91 -7.38
C LEU A 41 -3.36 7.20 -7.47
N THR A 42 -3.96 7.63 -6.36
CA THR A 42 -4.70 8.89 -6.28
C THR A 42 -3.78 10.10 -6.54
N ALA A 43 -2.60 10.15 -5.91
CA ALA A 43 -1.65 11.26 -6.09
C ALA A 43 -1.19 11.40 -7.54
N VAL A 44 -0.81 10.27 -8.16
CA VAL A 44 -0.36 10.20 -9.55
C VAL A 44 -1.46 10.60 -10.52
N THR A 45 -2.68 10.06 -10.34
CA THR A 45 -3.82 10.38 -11.20
C THR A 45 -4.21 11.84 -11.10
N ARG A 46 -4.16 12.42 -9.89
CA ARG A 46 -4.41 13.86 -9.67
C ARG A 46 -3.38 14.78 -10.32
N ALA A 47 -2.19 14.26 -10.62
CA ALA A 47 -1.16 14.98 -11.36
C ALA A 47 -1.28 14.77 -12.89
N ASP A 48 -2.42 14.25 -13.37
CA ASP A 48 -2.68 13.91 -14.77
C ASP A 48 -1.65 12.93 -15.35
N ARG A 49 -1.13 12.03 -14.51
CA ARG A 49 -0.20 10.97 -14.92
C ARG A 49 -0.85 9.60 -14.84
N THR A 50 -0.38 8.69 -15.69
CA THR A 50 -0.71 7.27 -15.59
C THR A 50 0.29 6.58 -14.65
N PRO A 51 -0.13 5.54 -13.89
CA PRO A 51 0.80 4.78 -13.04
C PRO A 51 2.03 4.27 -13.81
N SER A 52 1.82 3.79 -15.04
CA SER A 52 2.88 3.23 -15.90
C SER A 52 3.93 4.26 -16.36
N ALA A 53 3.61 5.56 -16.31
CA ALA A 53 4.50 6.65 -16.67
C ALA A 53 5.02 7.41 -15.44
N SER A 54 4.83 6.86 -14.24
CA SER A 54 5.14 7.52 -12.98
C SER A 54 6.36 6.90 -12.29
N THR A 55 7.13 7.77 -11.63
CA THR A 55 8.27 7.38 -10.78
C THR A 55 7.91 7.56 -9.32
N VAL A 56 8.00 6.49 -8.53
CA VAL A 56 7.68 6.50 -7.09
C VAL A 56 8.94 6.19 -6.29
N VAL A 57 9.27 7.05 -5.33
CA VAL A 57 10.37 6.79 -4.38
C VAL A 57 9.79 6.23 -3.09
N ILE A 58 10.35 5.14 -2.58
CA ILE A 58 9.99 4.55 -1.29
C ILE A 58 11.15 4.75 -0.32
N ALA A 59 10.99 5.66 0.64
CA ALA A 59 11.95 5.89 1.71
C ALA A 59 11.69 4.93 2.87
N GLY A 60 12.70 4.16 3.28
CA GLY A 60 12.59 3.16 4.35
C GLY A 60 11.92 1.85 3.92
N THR A 61 12.20 1.39 2.69
CA THR A 61 11.55 0.23 2.07
C THR A 61 11.63 -1.04 2.93
N GLU A 62 12.69 -1.19 3.72
CA GLU A 62 12.87 -2.28 4.70
C GLU A 62 11.73 -2.45 5.71
N ARG A 63 11.01 -1.36 6.02
CA ARG A 63 9.86 -1.37 6.94
C ARG A 63 8.60 -1.96 6.31
N MET A 64 8.48 -1.89 4.98
CA MET A 64 7.32 -2.38 4.23
C MET A 64 7.72 -3.12 2.93
N PRO A 65 8.40 -4.28 3.00
CA PRO A 65 8.90 -4.98 1.80
C PRO A 65 7.84 -5.38 0.78
N GLY A 66 6.58 -5.60 1.22
CA GLY A 66 5.47 -5.94 0.32
C GLY A 66 4.96 -4.78 -0.53
N LEU A 67 5.29 -3.53 -0.19
CA LEU A 67 4.78 -2.35 -0.90
C LEU A 67 5.31 -2.26 -2.32
N CYS A 68 6.59 -2.59 -2.55
CA CYS A 68 7.17 -2.56 -3.90
C CYS A 68 6.44 -3.53 -4.84
N ALA A 69 6.24 -4.78 -4.41
CA ALA A 69 5.51 -5.77 -5.19
C ALA A 69 4.07 -5.33 -5.50
N LEU A 70 3.39 -4.69 -4.55
CA LEU A 70 2.04 -4.18 -4.74
C LEU A 70 1.98 -2.99 -5.71
N LEU A 71 2.94 -2.07 -5.63
CA LEU A 71 3.08 -0.94 -6.58
C LEU A 71 3.36 -1.43 -8.01
N ILE A 72 4.20 -2.45 -8.17
CA ILE A 72 4.40 -3.14 -9.46
C ILE A 72 3.09 -3.75 -9.94
N ALA A 73 2.34 -4.44 -9.07
CA ALA A 73 1.10 -5.10 -9.44
C ALA A 73 0.01 -4.13 -9.91
N VAL A 74 -0.07 -2.91 -9.34
CA VAL A 74 -0.97 -1.86 -9.85
C VAL A 74 -0.43 -1.14 -11.09
N GLY A 75 0.79 -1.44 -11.52
CA GLY A 75 1.38 -0.97 -12.77
C GLY A 75 2.18 0.32 -12.67
N VAL A 76 2.79 0.62 -11.52
CA VAL A 76 3.74 1.74 -11.40
C VAL A 76 4.96 1.48 -12.29
N GLY A 77 5.35 2.48 -13.08
CA GLY A 77 6.39 2.37 -14.10
C GLY A 77 7.81 2.26 -13.55
N ASP A 78 8.19 3.18 -12.66
CA ASP A 78 9.50 3.18 -12.01
C ASP A 78 9.37 3.29 -10.49
N ILE A 79 10.14 2.49 -9.77
CA ILE A 79 10.12 2.43 -8.30
C ILE A 79 11.56 2.48 -7.80
N VAL A 80 11.87 3.54 -7.07
CA VAL A 80 13.19 3.75 -6.49
C VAL A 80 13.11 3.51 -4.98
N SER A 81 13.86 2.53 -4.50
CA SER A 81 14.00 2.29 -3.06
C SER A 81 15.13 3.14 -2.49
N TRP A 82 14.89 3.77 -1.35
CA TRP A 82 15.89 4.53 -0.61
C TRP A 82 15.84 4.17 0.87
N ASN A 83 16.98 3.99 1.51
CA ASN A 83 17.10 3.76 2.95
C ASN A 83 18.09 4.75 3.57
N LYS A 84 18.05 4.91 4.90
CA LYS A 84 18.94 5.85 5.60
C LYS A 84 20.43 5.57 5.36
N ALA A 85 20.80 4.32 5.11
CA ALA A 85 22.17 3.95 4.76
C ALA A 85 22.65 4.60 3.45
N ASP A 86 21.73 4.90 2.52
CA ASP A 86 22.04 5.51 1.23
C ASP A 86 22.32 7.02 1.35
N ALA A 87 21.89 7.65 2.45
CA ALA A 87 21.88 9.10 2.62
C ALA A 87 23.26 9.76 2.42
N HIS A 88 24.34 9.06 2.76
CA HIS A 88 25.69 9.60 2.64
C HIS A 88 26.13 9.77 1.19
N ALA A 89 25.74 8.85 0.30
CA ALA A 89 26.09 8.90 -1.12
C ALA A 89 25.01 9.56 -1.97
N PHE A 90 23.74 9.33 -1.62
CA PHE A 90 22.56 9.78 -2.35
C PHE A 90 21.55 10.39 -1.39
N PRO A 91 21.60 11.70 -1.12
CA PRO A 91 20.61 12.36 -0.29
C PRO A 91 19.19 12.21 -0.85
N LEU A 92 18.21 11.97 0.02
CA LEU A 92 16.84 11.68 -0.41
C LEU A 92 16.23 12.79 -1.28
N TYR A 93 16.50 14.06 -0.98
CA TYR A 93 15.98 15.19 -1.76
C TYR A 93 16.47 15.19 -3.22
N HIS A 94 17.68 14.69 -3.49
CA HIS A 94 18.19 14.53 -4.85
C HIS A 94 17.46 13.41 -5.59
N VAL A 95 17.27 12.27 -4.93
CA VAL A 95 16.56 11.12 -5.50
C VAL A 95 15.08 11.46 -5.75
N ALA A 96 14.44 12.19 -4.84
CA ALA A 96 13.05 12.60 -4.93
C ALA A 96 12.77 13.70 -5.98
N ARG A 97 13.80 14.39 -6.48
CA ARG A 97 13.62 15.54 -7.39
C ARG A 97 12.90 15.17 -8.70
N GLY A 98 13.12 13.95 -9.20
CA GLY A 98 12.49 13.43 -10.41
C GLY A 98 11.20 12.63 -10.16
N ALA A 99 10.87 12.34 -8.91
CA ALA A 99 9.74 11.49 -8.56
C ALA A 99 8.40 12.23 -8.69
N ASP A 100 7.35 11.47 -8.97
CA ASP A 100 5.96 11.94 -9.01
C ASP A 100 5.29 11.80 -7.64
N ALA A 101 5.68 10.77 -6.88
CA ALA A 101 5.26 10.59 -5.49
C ALA A 101 6.42 10.04 -4.65
N VAL A 102 6.43 10.40 -3.36
CA VAL A 102 7.38 9.86 -2.38
C VAL A 102 6.57 9.21 -1.27
N VAL A 103 6.81 7.91 -1.04
CA VAL A 103 6.26 7.20 0.12
C VAL A 103 7.29 7.24 1.25
N ASP A 104 6.94 7.90 2.34
CA ASP A 104 7.72 7.95 3.56
C ASP A 104 7.30 6.83 4.52
N LEU A 105 8.17 5.85 4.75
CA LEU A 105 8.00 4.85 5.80
C LEU A 105 8.88 5.13 7.01
N LEU A 106 9.76 6.14 6.93
CA LEU A 106 10.71 6.53 7.97
C LEU A 106 10.06 7.35 9.09
N GLY A 107 8.94 8.01 8.81
CA GLY A 107 8.07 8.66 9.81
C GLY A 107 8.46 10.09 10.09
N GLY A 108 8.45 10.96 9.07
CA GLY A 108 8.62 12.40 9.21
C GLY A 108 10.05 12.83 9.54
N THR A 109 11.03 12.21 8.88
CA THR A 109 12.45 12.55 9.10
C THR A 109 12.81 13.92 8.49
N ARG A 110 13.88 14.55 8.99
CA ARG A 110 14.38 15.85 8.48
C ARG A 110 14.60 15.83 6.96
N GLU A 111 15.08 14.70 6.44
CA GLU A 111 15.32 14.45 5.02
C GLU A 111 14.05 14.61 4.17
N LEU A 112 12.87 14.41 4.74
CA LEU A 112 11.59 14.56 4.06
C LEU A 112 10.98 15.94 4.23
N ALA A 113 11.28 16.64 5.33
CA ALA A 113 11.01 18.07 5.42
C ALA A 113 11.76 18.80 4.29
N GLU A 114 13.02 18.42 4.04
CA GLU A 114 13.79 18.93 2.91
C GLU A 114 13.16 18.57 1.56
N VAL A 115 12.62 17.36 1.39
CA VAL A 115 11.84 16.99 0.18
C VAL A 115 10.60 17.88 0.04
N ALA A 116 9.79 18.04 1.08
CA ALA A 116 8.55 18.81 1.04
C ALA A 116 8.80 20.31 0.77
N GLU A 117 9.86 20.87 1.34
CA GLU A 117 10.25 22.27 1.14
C GLU A 117 10.77 22.53 -0.28
N HIS A 118 11.57 21.61 -0.83
CA HIS A 118 12.22 21.80 -2.13
C HIS A 118 11.41 21.24 -3.30
N SER A 119 10.29 20.57 -3.03
CA SER A 119 9.56 19.83 -4.04
C SER A 119 8.05 20.00 -3.86
N ARG A 120 7.35 20.48 -4.91
CA ARG A 120 5.87 20.47 -4.99
C ARG A 120 5.25 19.06 -5.05
N ARG A 121 5.94 18.01 -4.59
CA ARG A 121 5.50 16.62 -4.73
C ARG A 121 4.65 16.21 -3.53
N THR A 122 3.76 15.26 -3.78
CA THR A 122 2.99 14.63 -2.72
C THR A 122 3.87 13.64 -1.96
N VAL A 123 4.17 13.97 -0.71
CA VAL A 123 4.74 13.04 0.26
C VAL A 123 3.58 12.28 0.90
N ILE A 124 3.64 10.96 0.85
CA ILE A 124 2.62 10.04 1.34
C ILE A 124 3.25 9.28 2.50
N ALA A 125 2.70 9.41 3.69
CA ALA A 125 3.20 8.75 4.88
C ALA A 125 2.08 7.97 5.57
N PRO A 126 2.38 6.91 6.34
CA PRO A 126 1.41 6.15 7.12
C PRO A 126 0.96 6.91 8.38
N ASP A 127 0.88 8.24 8.31
CA ASP A 127 0.70 9.11 9.48
C ASP A 127 -0.71 9.05 10.07
N ASN A 128 -1.70 8.61 9.28
CA ASN A 128 -3.02 8.32 9.81
C ASN A 128 -3.01 6.91 10.41
N PRO A 129 -3.07 6.77 11.75
CA PRO A 129 -3.02 5.47 12.41
C PRO A 129 -4.19 4.58 12.04
N ALA A 130 -5.29 5.14 11.51
CA ALA A 130 -6.48 4.40 11.10
C ALA A 130 -6.48 3.99 9.61
N SER A 131 -5.42 4.28 8.84
CA SER A 131 -5.36 3.95 7.40
C SER A 131 -5.56 2.46 7.11
N HIS A 132 -5.03 1.59 7.98
CA HIS A 132 -5.17 0.14 7.91
C HIS A 132 -6.63 -0.32 7.98
N LEU A 133 -7.51 0.47 8.62
CA LEU A 133 -8.94 0.18 8.75
C LEU A 133 -9.74 0.49 7.50
N LEU A 134 -9.17 1.18 6.50
CA LEU A 134 -9.91 1.52 5.27
C LEU A 134 -10.23 0.28 4.42
N ALA A 135 -9.31 -0.68 4.35
CA ALA A 135 -9.47 -1.90 3.58
C ALA A 135 -9.97 -3.09 4.41
N LEU A 136 -9.69 -3.09 5.71
CA LEU A 136 -9.89 -4.25 6.57
C LEU A 136 -11.35 -4.74 6.64
N PRO A 137 -12.38 -3.90 6.87
CA PRO A 137 -13.77 -4.37 6.96
C PRO A 137 -14.28 -5.01 5.67
N GLY A 138 -13.96 -4.40 4.52
CA GLY A 138 -14.35 -4.93 3.21
C GLY A 138 -13.64 -6.24 2.89
N LEU A 139 -12.33 -6.30 3.18
CA LEU A 139 -11.54 -7.51 2.99
C LEU A 139 -12.04 -8.66 3.87
N LEU A 140 -12.30 -8.42 5.17
CA LEU A 140 -12.83 -9.44 6.07
C LEU A 140 -14.22 -9.93 5.62
N THR A 141 -15.09 -9.02 5.15
CA THR A 141 -16.39 -9.39 4.57
C THR A 141 -16.22 -10.39 3.41
N ALA A 142 -15.29 -10.13 2.49
CA ALA A 142 -15.04 -11.02 1.35
C ALA A 142 -14.45 -12.38 1.76
N LEU A 143 -13.54 -12.39 2.75
CA LEU A 143 -12.91 -13.61 3.24
C LEU A 143 -13.89 -14.55 3.93
N VAL A 144 -14.85 -14.02 4.69
CA VAL A 144 -15.89 -14.82 5.36
C VAL A 144 -16.86 -15.44 4.34
N GLN A 145 -17.06 -14.79 3.19
CA GLN A 145 -17.98 -15.25 2.15
C GLN A 145 -17.36 -16.23 1.15
N THR A 146 -16.05 -16.44 1.19
CA THR A 146 -15.32 -17.25 0.21
C THR A 146 -14.73 -18.50 0.89
N PRO A 147 -15.06 -19.72 0.44
CA PRO A 147 -14.36 -20.93 0.87
C PRO A 147 -12.88 -20.86 0.50
N GLU A 148 -11.99 -21.24 1.43
CA GLU A 148 -10.54 -21.37 1.22
C GLU A 148 -9.89 -20.15 0.50
N PRO A 149 -10.03 -18.93 1.05
CA PRO A 149 -9.55 -17.74 0.36
C PRO A 149 -8.02 -17.68 0.33
N VAL A 150 -7.47 -17.31 -0.83
CA VAL A 150 -6.04 -17.08 -1.00
C VAL A 150 -5.74 -15.60 -0.84
N LEU A 151 -4.90 -15.26 0.14
CA LEU A 151 -4.38 -13.91 0.34
C LEU A 151 -3.11 -13.73 -0.50
N ASP A 152 -3.20 -12.97 -1.58
CA ASP A 152 -2.07 -12.69 -2.45
C ASP A 152 -2.02 -11.22 -2.90
N VAL A 153 -0.99 -10.90 -3.67
CA VAL A 153 -0.79 -9.54 -4.22
C VAL A 153 -1.92 -9.16 -5.19
N ALA A 154 -2.57 -10.12 -5.86
CA ALA A 154 -3.67 -9.83 -6.77
C ALA A 154 -4.93 -9.37 -6.01
N LEU A 155 -5.21 -9.99 -4.86
CA LEU A 155 -6.25 -9.54 -3.94
C LEU A 155 -5.95 -8.12 -3.41
N TYR A 156 -4.74 -7.90 -2.91
CA TYR A 156 -4.35 -6.58 -2.39
C TYR A 156 -4.41 -5.49 -3.47
N ARG A 157 -4.04 -5.84 -4.70
CA ARG A 157 -4.12 -4.95 -5.87
C ARG A 157 -5.56 -4.49 -6.11
N VAL A 158 -6.54 -5.40 -6.12
CA VAL A 158 -7.94 -5.01 -6.37
C VAL A 158 -8.51 -4.18 -5.23
N CYS A 159 -8.13 -4.47 -3.99
CA CYS A 159 -8.51 -3.64 -2.85
C CYS A 159 -7.92 -2.22 -2.96
N ALA A 160 -6.66 -2.09 -3.35
CA ALA A 160 -6.01 -0.78 -3.54
C ALA A 160 -6.67 0.02 -4.66
N LEU A 161 -7.02 -0.63 -5.78
CA LEU A 161 -7.75 0.01 -6.88
C LEU A 161 -9.15 0.45 -6.46
N ALA A 162 -9.90 -0.39 -5.75
CA ALA A 162 -11.23 -0.04 -5.23
C ALA A 162 -11.18 1.14 -4.25
N LEU A 163 -10.15 1.18 -3.40
CA LEU A 163 -9.94 2.26 -2.45
C LEU A 163 -9.58 3.58 -3.15
N ALA A 164 -8.68 3.53 -4.15
CA ALA A 164 -8.36 4.70 -4.98
C ALA A 164 -9.58 5.22 -5.74
N ALA A 165 -10.39 4.33 -6.33
CA ALA A 165 -11.61 4.68 -7.03
C ALA A 165 -12.70 5.28 -6.11
N SER A 166 -12.70 4.90 -4.83
CA SER A 166 -13.62 5.46 -3.82
C SER A 166 -13.12 6.78 -3.22
N THR A 167 -11.91 7.25 -3.58
CA THR A 167 -11.34 8.47 -3.00
C THR A 167 -11.95 9.72 -3.63
N PRO A 168 -12.52 10.65 -2.83
CA PRO A 168 -13.10 11.87 -3.37
C PRO A 168 -12.03 12.85 -3.88
N PRO A 169 -12.37 13.74 -4.83
CA PRO A 169 -11.46 14.78 -5.31
C PRO A 169 -10.86 15.60 -4.16
N GLY A 170 -9.57 15.92 -4.26
CA GLY A 170 -8.86 16.72 -3.26
C GLY A 170 -8.30 15.92 -2.08
N ARG A 171 -8.74 14.66 -1.85
CA ARG A 171 -8.14 13.76 -0.85
C ARG A 171 -7.15 12.77 -1.50
N LEU A 172 -6.36 12.09 -0.66
CA LEU A 172 -5.48 10.98 -1.08
C LEU A 172 -6.08 9.61 -0.73
N LEU A 173 -6.95 9.57 0.28
CA LEU A 173 -7.67 8.40 0.74
C LEU A 173 -9.13 8.79 1.03
N PRO A 174 -10.07 7.84 0.97
CA PRO A 174 -11.45 8.11 1.29
C PRO A 174 -11.65 8.32 2.79
N ASP A 175 -12.86 8.75 3.15
CA ASP A 175 -13.24 8.84 4.55
C ASP A 175 -13.42 7.44 5.16
N LEU A 176 -12.88 7.23 6.36
CA LEU A 176 -13.02 5.95 7.07
C LEU A 176 -14.48 5.67 7.44
N THR A 177 -15.30 6.70 7.59
CA THR A 177 -16.70 6.58 8.00
C THR A 177 -17.66 6.33 6.84
N ASP A 178 -17.18 6.35 5.59
CA ASP A 178 -18.01 6.12 4.42
C ASP A 178 -18.29 4.61 4.23
N PRO A 179 -19.55 4.14 4.42
CA PRO A 179 -19.88 2.73 4.28
C PRO A 179 -19.67 2.22 2.84
N ALA A 180 -19.78 3.09 1.83
CA ALA A 180 -19.60 2.70 0.43
C ALA A 180 -18.17 2.19 0.15
N VAL A 181 -17.18 2.66 0.90
CA VAL A 181 -15.78 2.18 0.80
C VAL A 181 -15.71 0.70 1.17
N THR A 182 -16.37 0.32 2.27
CA THR A 182 -16.40 -1.08 2.73
C THR A 182 -17.06 -1.98 1.69
N ASP A 183 -18.21 -1.55 1.16
CA ASP A 183 -18.97 -2.31 0.18
C ASP A 183 -18.21 -2.50 -1.14
N ASN A 184 -17.58 -1.43 -1.65
CA ASN A 184 -16.79 -1.47 -2.88
C ASN A 184 -15.59 -2.42 -2.76
N ILE A 185 -14.90 -2.39 -1.61
CA ILE A 185 -13.76 -3.26 -1.35
C ILE A 185 -14.20 -4.71 -1.21
N ALA A 186 -15.27 -4.97 -0.45
CA ALA A 186 -15.83 -6.31 -0.32
C ALA A 186 -16.23 -6.89 -1.68
N HIS A 187 -16.92 -6.11 -2.51
CA HIS A 187 -17.33 -6.52 -3.84
C HIS A 187 -16.13 -6.89 -4.74
N ALA A 188 -15.12 -6.01 -4.81
CA ALA A 188 -13.92 -6.25 -5.62
C ALA A 188 -13.10 -7.47 -5.13
N ALA A 189 -12.98 -7.62 -3.81
CA ALA A 189 -12.27 -8.72 -3.19
C ALA A 189 -12.98 -10.05 -3.43
N THR A 190 -14.30 -10.13 -3.17
CA THR A 190 -15.10 -11.35 -3.41
C THR A 190 -15.02 -11.78 -4.87
N HIS A 191 -15.15 -10.85 -5.81
CA HIS A 191 -15.05 -11.18 -7.23
C HIS A 191 -13.69 -11.82 -7.59
N THR A 192 -12.59 -11.30 -7.00
CA THR A 192 -11.23 -11.80 -7.24
C THR A 192 -10.99 -13.15 -6.60
N LEU A 193 -11.49 -13.35 -5.39
CA LEU A 193 -11.39 -14.62 -4.67
C LEU A 193 -12.20 -15.74 -5.36
N GLN A 194 -13.32 -15.42 -5.99
CA GLN A 194 -14.15 -16.37 -6.73
C GLN A 194 -13.57 -16.72 -8.12
N HIS A 195 -12.75 -15.82 -8.69
CA HIS A 195 -12.13 -16.00 -10.00
C HIS A 195 -10.60 -15.84 -9.90
N PRO A 196 -9.93 -16.71 -9.13
CA PRO A 196 -8.49 -16.61 -8.93
C PRO A 196 -7.80 -16.74 -10.29
N ARG A 197 -6.88 -15.81 -10.57
CA ARG A 197 -6.07 -15.91 -11.79
C ARG A 197 -5.17 -17.13 -11.64
N ASN A 198 -5.35 -18.14 -12.50
CA ASN A 198 -4.42 -19.26 -12.61
C ASN A 198 -3.04 -18.71 -12.99
N HIS A 199 -2.17 -18.54 -12.00
CA HIS A 199 -0.75 -18.26 -12.23
C HIS A 199 -0.11 -19.55 -12.77
N ARG A 200 0.06 -19.62 -14.09
CA ARG A 200 0.99 -20.53 -14.77
C ARG A 200 2.32 -19.82 -14.99
#